data_AF-A0A1C6FA27-F1
#
_entry.id   AF-A0A1C6FA27-F1
#
_cell.length_a   1.000
_cell.length_b   1.000
_cell.length_c   1.000
_cell.angle_alpha   90.00
_cell.angle_beta   90.00
_cell.angle_gamma   90.00
#
_symmetry.space_group_name_H-M   'P 1'
#
loop_
_entity.id
_entity.type
_entity.pdbx_description
1 polymer ?
#
loop_
_entity_poly.entity_id
_entity_poly.type
_entity_poly.pdbx_seq_one_letter_code
_entity_poly.pdbx_strand_id
1 'polypeptide(L)'
;MEMIQPLLTLNWNLLFTLITVIVLFIVLKVFFFEKVHRFMVDRENEIRSSIENADNVNKLADEKLQNYEAKIANVEMEGRQMLKAARDEAKVQAKEIVDSANEKARNLIDHSQKEIRREQYNARKELKEEVGSLAMMAAEQILEKELSPEDHEEIINKIIEEAEEKPWS
;
A
#
# COMPACT_ATOMS: atom_id res chain seq x y z
N MET A 1 -64.20 75.80 50.14
CA MET A 1 -64.56 75.88 48.72
C MET A 1 -63.46 76.67 48.05
N GLU A 2 -62.89 76.10 47.00
CA GLU A 2 -61.60 76.46 46.38
C GLU A 2 -61.44 77.97 46.16
N MET A 3 -60.40 78.57 46.75
CA MET A 3 -59.88 79.84 46.26
C MET A 3 -58.65 79.54 45.42
N ILE A 4 -58.88 79.53 44.10
CA ILE A 4 -57.86 79.48 43.06
C ILE A 4 -56.79 80.51 43.42
N GLN A 5 -55.61 80.02 43.80
CA GLN A 5 -54.46 80.89 43.96
C GLN A 5 -54.13 81.51 42.60
N PRO A 6 -53.86 82.82 42.53
CA PRO A 6 -53.47 83.46 41.28
C PRO A 6 -52.26 82.73 40.69
N LEU A 7 -52.44 82.18 39.49
CA LEU A 7 -51.50 81.28 38.79
C LEU A 7 -50.12 81.91 38.54
N LEU A 8 -49.96 83.22 38.74
CA LEU A 8 -48.69 83.95 38.72
C LEU A 8 -48.80 85.20 39.61
N THR A 9 -48.45 85.06 40.88
CA THR A 9 -48.02 86.21 41.70
C THR A 9 -46.50 86.24 41.72
N LEU A 10 -45.91 87.43 41.53
CA LEU A 10 -44.46 87.63 41.55
C LEU A 10 -43.92 87.48 42.98
N ASN A 11 -43.85 86.22 43.44
CA ASN A 11 -43.48 85.83 44.79
C ASN A 11 -42.17 85.03 44.78
N TRP A 12 -41.48 84.94 45.93
CA TRP A 12 -40.25 84.16 46.11
C TRP A 12 -40.39 82.68 45.69
N ASN A 13 -41.62 82.13 45.73
CA ASN A 13 -41.96 80.81 45.21
C ASN A 13 -41.71 80.65 43.70
N LEU A 14 -41.94 81.69 42.88
CA LEU A 14 -41.68 81.65 41.44
C LEU A 14 -40.18 81.45 41.15
N LEU A 15 -39.32 82.12 41.92
CA LEU A 15 -37.87 81.99 41.81
C LEU A 15 -37.43 80.55 42.15
N PHE A 16 -37.99 79.96 43.21
CA PHE A 16 -37.71 78.56 43.57
C PHE A 16 -38.22 77.56 42.54
N THR A 17 -39.40 77.78 41.95
CA THR A 17 -39.91 76.96 40.85
C THR A 17 -38.99 77.05 39.63
N LEU A 18 -38.55 78.25 39.25
CA LEU A 18 -37.61 78.45 38.14
C LEU A 18 -36.28 77.73 38.38
N ILE A 19 -35.72 77.86 39.58
CA ILE A 19 -34.49 77.16 39.97
C ILE A 19 -34.69 75.64 39.89
N THR A 20 -35.82 75.11 40.38
CA THR A 20 -36.12 73.68 40.33
C THR A 20 -36.23 73.17 38.89
N VAL A 21 -36.89 73.93 38.01
CA VAL A 21 -37.00 73.58 36.59
C VAL A 21 -35.64 73.62 35.89
N ILE A 22 -34.79 74.61 36.21
CA ILE A 22 -33.42 74.70 35.66
C ILE A 22 -32.57 73.51 36.15
N VAL A 23 -32.62 73.18 37.44
CA VAL A 23 -31.88 72.04 38.00
C VAL A 23 -32.36 70.74 37.35
N LEU A 24 -33.67 70.53 37.25
CA LEU A 24 -34.25 69.37 36.56
C LEU A 24 -33.81 69.30 35.10
N PHE A 25 -33.82 70.43 34.39
CA PHE A 25 -33.38 70.51 33.00
C PHE A 25 -31.90 70.14 32.84
N ILE A 26 -31.03 70.63 33.73
CA ILE A 26 -29.60 70.29 33.72
C ILE A 26 -29.40 68.81 33.99
N VAL A 27 -30.09 68.25 34.99
CA VAL A 27 -29.99 66.81 35.32
C VAL A 27 -30.48 65.95 34.15
N LEU A 28 -31.62 66.29 33.54
CA LEU A 28 -32.12 65.59 32.36
C LEU A 28 -31.17 65.74 31.17
N LYS A 29 -30.64 66.93 30.92
CA LYS A 29 -29.71 67.17 29.82
C LYS A 29 -28.44 66.32 29.95
N VAL A 30 -27.83 66.29 31.13
CA VAL A 30 -26.59 65.53 31.32
C VAL A 30 -26.87 64.03 31.28
N PHE A 31 -27.89 63.55 31.99
CA PHE A 31 -28.13 62.12 32.13
C PHE A 31 -28.78 61.48 30.89
N PHE A 32 -29.72 62.17 30.26
CA PHE A 32 -30.50 61.62 29.15
C PHE A 32 -29.72 61.64 27.83
N PHE A 33 -29.06 62.75 27.49
CA PHE A 33 -28.29 62.82 26.24
C PHE A 33 -27.14 61.82 26.23
N GLU A 34 -26.42 61.66 27.34
CA GLU A 34 -25.30 60.72 27.42
C GLU A 34 -25.78 59.26 27.32
N LYS A 35 -26.90 58.91 27.98
CA LYS A 35 -27.46 57.55 27.89
C LYS A 35 -28.04 57.24 26.51
N VAL A 36 -28.79 58.17 25.91
CA VAL A 36 -29.39 57.97 24.58
C VAL A 36 -28.31 57.90 23.50
N HIS A 37 -27.27 58.75 23.59
CA HIS A 37 -26.16 58.70 22.65
C HIS A 37 -25.41 57.38 22.73
N ARG A 38 -25.08 56.90 23.94
CA ARG A 38 -24.46 55.57 24.13
C ARG A 38 -25.32 54.46 23.53
N PHE A 39 -26.62 54.43 23.81
CA PHE A 39 -27.52 53.42 23.26
C PHE A 39 -27.54 53.41 21.73
N MET A 40 -27.54 54.59 21.09
CA MET A 40 -27.49 54.69 19.63
C MET A 40 -26.15 54.18 19.06
N VAL A 41 -25.03 54.56 19.68
CA VAL A 41 -23.69 54.12 19.29
C VAL A 41 -23.52 52.61 19.49
N ASP A 42 -24.01 52.06 20.61
CA ASP A 42 -23.97 50.63 20.89
C ASP A 42 -24.78 49.85 19.84
N ARG A 43 -25.97 50.35 19.48
CA ARG A 43 -26.80 49.74 18.43
C ARG A 43 -26.16 49.83 17.04
N GLU A 44 -25.53 50.95 16.71
CA GLU A 44 -24.78 51.11 15.45
C GLU A 44 -23.61 50.13 15.39
N ASN A 45 -22.83 50.01 16.47
CA ASN A 45 -21.72 49.08 16.58
C ASN A 45 -22.17 47.62 16.52
N GLU A 46 -23.28 47.26 17.16
CA GLU A 46 -23.86 45.91 17.10
C GLU A 46 -24.27 45.55 15.67
N ILE A 47 -24.96 46.45 14.98
CA ILE A 47 -25.36 46.24 13.58
C ILE A 47 -24.12 46.13 12.69
N ARG A 48 -23.15 47.04 12.83
CA ARG A 48 -21.92 47.02 12.02
C ARG A 48 -21.13 45.74 12.24
N SER A 49 -20.94 45.34 13.49
CA SER A 49 -20.22 44.11 13.83
C SER A 49 -20.95 42.86 13.35
N SER A 50 -22.29 42.84 13.39
CA SER A 50 -23.09 41.75 12.85
C SER A 50 -22.90 41.61 11.33
N ILE A 51 -22.93 42.73 10.59
CA ILE A 51 -22.70 42.75 9.14
C ILE A 51 -21.27 42.32 8.80
N GLU A 52 -20.26 42.90 9.47
CA GLU A 52 -18.86 42.53 9.27
C GLU A 52 -18.61 41.04 9.57
N ASN A 53 -19.24 40.52 10.63
CA ASN A 53 -19.16 39.10 10.95
C ASN A 53 -19.84 38.22 9.90
N ALA A 54 -21.01 38.62 9.40
CA ALA A 54 -21.70 37.90 8.33
C ALA A 54 -20.85 37.85 7.05
N ASP A 55 -20.25 38.96 6.65
CA ASP A 55 -19.35 39.03 5.50
C ASP A 55 -18.10 38.17 5.70
N ASN A 56 -17.50 38.18 6.89
CA ASN A 56 -16.36 37.33 7.21
C ASN A 56 -16.72 35.84 7.19
N VAL A 57 -17.88 35.47 7.72
CA VAL A 57 -18.37 34.08 7.69
C VAL A 57 -18.59 33.61 6.25
N ASN A 58 -19.20 34.45 5.40
CA ASN A 58 -19.39 34.13 3.98
C ASN A 58 -18.05 33.96 3.26
N LYS A 59 -17.09 34.87 3.45
CA LYS A 59 -15.74 34.75 2.87
C LYS A 59 -15.03 33.48 3.32
N LEU A 60 -15.08 33.16 4.61
CA LEU A 60 -14.48 31.93 5.15
C LEU A 60 -15.18 30.67 4.63
N ALA A 61 -16.50 30.73 4.40
CA ALA A 61 -17.25 29.64 3.80
C ALA A 61 -16.84 29.41 2.34
N ASP A 62 -16.74 30.48 1.55
CA ASP A 62 -16.31 30.42 0.14
C ASP A 62 -14.86 29.91 0.03
N GLU A 63 -13.95 30.39 0.88
CA GLU A 63 -12.57 29.93 0.93
C GLU A 63 -12.48 28.44 1.31
N LYS A 64 -13.27 28.00 2.29
CA LYS A 64 -13.36 26.58 2.65
C LYS A 64 -13.93 25.73 1.52
N LEU A 65 -14.94 26.22 0.81
CA LEU A 65 -15.53 25.53 -0.32
C LEU A 65 -14.52 25.36 -1.45
N GLN A 66 -13.81 26.42 -1.84
CA GLN A 66 -12.77 26.35 -2.85
C GLN A 66 -11.64 25.39 -2.46
N ASN A 67 -11.18 25.45 -1.21
CA ASN A 67 -10.17 24.52 -0.71
C ASN A 67 -10.67 23.06 -0.72
N TYR A 68 -11.94 22.84 -0.41
CA TYR A 68 -12.55 21.52 -0.43
C TYR A 68 -12.69 20.97 -1.85
N GLU A 69 -13.15 21.78 -2.80
CA GLU A 69 -13.25 21.45 -4.22
C GLU A 69 -11.87 21.12 -4.80
N ALA A 70 -10.86 21.96 -4.51
CA ALA A 70 -9.48 21.70 -4.92
C ALA A 70 -8.94 20.39 -4.33
N LYS A 71 -9.26 20.10 -3.06
CA LYS A 71 -8.87 18.84 -2.41
C LYS A 71 -9.54 17.62 -3.06
N ILE A 72 -10.82 17.71 -3.40
CA ILE A 72 -11.51 16.63 -4.12
C ILE A 72 -10.86 16.40 -5.48
N ALA A 73 -10.61 17.46 -6.25
CA ALA A 73 -9.98 17.36 -7.56
C ALA A 73 -8.58 16.70 -7.48
N ASN A 74 -7.80 17.06 -6.47
CA ASN A 74 -6.49 16.44 -6.21
C ASN A 74 -6.62 14.97 -5.82
N VAL A 75 -7.54 14.62 -4.91
CA VAL A 75 -7.78 13.22 -4.50
C VAL A 75 -8.18 12.36 -5.70
N GLU A 76 -9.03 12.86 -6.58
CA GLU A 76 -9.39 12.12 -7.80
C GLU A 76 -8.19 11.94 -8.74
N MET A 77 -7.35 12.96 -8.89
CA MET A 77 -6.16 12.89 -9.72
C MET A 77 -5.15 11.88 -9.16
N GLU A 78 -4.86 11.96 -7.86
CA GLU A 78 -3.99 11.03 -7.14
C GLU A 78 -4.54 9.60 -7.21
N GLY A 79 -5.85 9.42 -7.01
CA GLY A 79 -6.50 8.11 -7.14
C GLY A 79 -6.36 7.51 -8.53
N ARG A 80 -6.54 8.32 -9.59
CA ARG A 80 -6.32 7.87 -10.98
C ARG A 80 -4.84 7.52 -11.24
N GLN A 81 -3.91 8.31 -10.72
CA GLN A 81 -2.47 8.04 -10.84
C GLN A 81 -2.08 6.76 -10.09
N MET A 82 -2.56 6.57 -8.87
CA MET A 82 -2.33 5.37 -8.07
C MET A 82 -2.88 4.12 -8.75
N LEU A 83 -4.11 4.19 -9.29
CA LEU A 83 -4.70 3.07 -10.03
C LEU A 83 -3.90 2.74 -11.31
N LYS A 84 -3.41 3.77 -12.00
CA LYS A 84 -2.55 3.57 -13.18
C LYS A 84 -1.23 2.90 -12.80
N ALA A 85 -0.55 3.42 -11.77
CA ALA A 85 0.70 2.85 -11.26
C ALA A 85 0.53 1.39 -10.83
N ALA A 86 -0.53 1.09 -10.06
CA ALA A 86 -0.84 -0.28 -9.63
C ALA A 86 -1.10 -1.23 -10.82
N ARG A 87 -1.80 -0.75 -11.86
CA ARG A 87 -2.03 -1.54 -13.08
C ARG A 87 -0.75 -1.80 -13.87
N ASP A 88 0.11 -0.80 -13.98
CA ASP A 88 1.37 -0.93 -14.70
C ASP A 88 2.34 -1.83 -13.94
N GLU A 89 2.41 -1.71 -12.61
CA GLU A 89 3.17 -2.62 -11.75
C GLU A 89 2.64 -4.05 -11.84
N ALA A 90 1.32 -4.25 -11.76
CA ALA A 90 0.72 -5.57 -11.90
C ALA A 90 1.04 -6.23 -13.26
N LYS A 91 1.09 -5.45 -14.35
CA LYS A 91 1.51 -5.97 -15.67
C LYS A 91 2.98 -6.37 -15.69
N VAL A 92 3.86 -5.58 -15.07
CA VAL A 92 5.29 -5.91 -14.97
C VAL A 92 5.47 -7.20 -14.16
N GLN A 93 4.86 -7.29 -12.98
CA GLN A 93 4.91 -8.50 -12.15
C GLN A 93 4.33 -9.71 -12.87
N ALA A 94 3.18 -9.58 -13.55
CA ALA A 94 2.59 -10.67 -14.32
C ALA A 94 3.54 -11.16 -15.43
N LYS A 95 4.21 -10.24 -16.12
CA LYS A 95 5.20 -10.58 -17.14
C LYS A 95 6.40 -11.29 -16.52
N GLU A 96 6.94 -10.79 -15.41
CA GLU A 96 8.07 -11.41 -14.71
C GLU A 96 7.74 -12.82 -14.21
N ILE A 97 6.53 -13.04 -13.69
CA ILE A 97 6.05 -14.36 -13.27
C ILE A 97 6.00 -15.32 -14.45
N VAL A 98 5.43 -14.89 -15.59
CA VAL A 98 5.33 -15.71 -16.80
C VAL A 98 6.73 -16.01 -17.38
N ASP A 99 7.60 -15.01 -17.44
CA ASP A 99 8.96 -15.16 -17.96
C ASP A 99 9.78 -16.11 -17.07
N SER A 100 9.69 -15.97 -15.74
CA SER A 100 10.34 -16.88 -14.80
C SER A 100 9.77 -18.31 -14.89
N ALA A 101 8.45 -18.45 -15.03
CA ALA A 101 7.83 -19.77 -15.19
C ALA A 101 8.29 -20.45 -16.48
N ASN A 102 8.36 -19.71 -17.59
CA ASN A 102 8.88 -20.21 -18.86
C ASN A 102 10.36 -20.61 -18.76
N GLU A 103 11.18 -19.83 -18.07
CA GLU A 103 12.58 -20.17 -17.83
C GLU A 103 12.73 -21.44 -16.99
N LYS A 104 11.99 -21.55 -15.87
CA LYS A 104 11.96 -22.76 -15.04
C LYS A 104 11.51 -23.99 -15.85
N ALA A 105 10.49 -23.84 -16.69
CA ALA A 105 10.02 -24.92 -17.54
C ALA A 105 11.09 -25.36 -18.56
N ARG A 106 11.79 -24.41 -19.20
CA ARG A 106 12.91 -24.72 -20.10
C ARG A 106 14.04 -25.45 -19.38
N ASN A 107 14.43 -24.97 -18.20
CA ASN A 107 15.47 -25.58 -17.39
C ASN A 107 15.08 -27.00 -16.93
N LEU A 108 13.82 -27.19 -16.55
CA LEU A 108 13.29 -28.50 -16.19
C LEU A 108 13.37 -29.48 -17.37
N ILE A 109 12.96 -29.05 -18.57
CA ILE A 109 13.01 -29.89 -19.78
C ILE A 109 14.47 -30.26 -20.12
N ASP A 110 15.39 -29.30 -20.12
CA ASP A 110 16.81 -29.57 -20.40
C ASP A 110 17.41 -30.53 -19.36
N HIS A 111 17.12 -30.32 -18.08
CA HIS A 111 17.55 -31.21 -17.01
C HIS A 111 16.96 -32.63 -17.19
N SER A 112 15.65 -32.76 -17.40
CA SER A 112 15.01 -34.05 -17.66
C SER A 112 15.59 -34.76 -18.88
N GLN A 113 15.90 -34.03 -19.96
CA GLN A 113 16.55 -34.63 -21.13
C GLN A 113 17.97 -35.12 -20.83
N LYS A 114 18.74 -34.41 -20.01
CA LYS A 114 20.07 -34.85 -19.55
C LYS A 114 19.96 -36.10 -18.68
N GLU A 115 19.01 -36.13 -17.75
CA GLU A 115 18.75 -37.30 -16.90
C GLU A 115 18.32 -38.51 -17.74
N ILE A 116 17.41 -38.35 -18.70
CA ILE A 116 17.00 -39.42 -19.62
C ILE A 116 18.20 -39.98 -20.40
N ARG A 117 19.08 -39.11 -20.91
CA ARG A 117 20.29 -39.57 -21.62
C ARG A 117 21.23 -40.35 -20.71
N ARG A 118 21.40 -39.90 -19.47
CA ARG A 118 22.20 -40.61 -18.46
C ARG A 118 21.59 -41.98 -18.14
N GLU A 119 20.28 -42.04 -17.97
CA GLU A 119 19.55 -43.28 -17.67
C GLU A 119 19.64 -44.27 -18.83
N GLN A 120 19.47 -43.80 -20.08
CA GLN A 120 19.67 -44.64 -21.26
C GLN A 120 21.09 -45.20 -21.37
N TYR A 121 22.10 -44.40 -21.00
CA TYR A 121 23.49 -44.88 -20.96
C TYR A 121 23.68 -45.97 -19.90
N ASN A 122 23.16 -45.75 -18.69
CA ASN A 122 23.21 -46.72 -17.60
C ASN A 122 22.50 -48.03 -17.97
N ALA A 123 21.27 -47.95 -18.47
CA ALA A 123 20.50 -49.12 -18.92
C ALA A 123 21.22 -49.90 -20.03
N ARG A 124 21.87 -49.22 -20.98
CA ARG A 124 22.69 -49.89 -22.01
C ARG A 124 23.92 -50.56 -21.43
N LYS A 125 24.53 -49.99 -20.38
CA LYS A 125 25.68 -50.58 -19.70
C LYS A 125 25.26 -51.86 -18.96
N GLU A 126 24.17 -51.78 -18.21
CA GLU A 126 23.58 -52.92 -17.48
C GLU A 126 23.20 -54.05 -18.43
N LEU A 127 22.53 -53.76 -19.54
CA LEU A 127 22.22 -54.76 -20.58
C LEU A 127 23.48 -55.43 -21.16
N LYS A 128 24.59 -54.70 -21.33
CA LYS A 128 25.84 -55.30 -21.81
C LYS A 128 26.45 -56.24 -20.77
N GLU A 129 26.38 -55.89 -19.49
CA GLU A 129 26.85 -56.73 -18.39
C GLU A 129 26.00 -58.01 -18.29
N GLU A 130 24.66 -57.89 -18.37
CA GLU A 130 23.75 -59.05 -18.38
C GLU A 130 23.98 -59.96 -19.59
N VAL A 131 24.08 -59.40 -20.80
CA VAL A 131 24.35 -60.17 -22.02
C VAL A 131 25.72 -60.84 -21.96
N GLY A 132 26.73 -60.16 -21.41
CA GLY A 132 28.05 -60.74 -21.20
C GLY A 132 28.01 -61.94 -20.24
N SER A 133 27.26 -61.83 -19.14
CA SER A 133 27.03 -62.93 -18.20
C SER A 133 26.28 -64.11 -18.85
N LEU A 134 25.24 -63.82 -19.64
CA LEU A 134 24.51 -64.85 -20.40
C LEU A 134 25.39 -65.56 -21.44
N ALA A 135 26.24 -64.82 -22.15
CA ALA A 135 27.17 -65.38 -23.11
C ALA A 135 28.23 -66.28 -22.43
N MET A 136 28.76 -65.86 -21.28
CA MET A 136 29.65 -66.67 -20.44
C MET A 136 28.98 -67.98 -20.01
N MET A 137 27.76 -67.92 -19.46
CA MET A 137 27.01 -69.12 -19.06
C MET A 137 26.74 -70.07 -20.23
N ALA A 138 26.44 -69.52 -21.41
CA ALA A 138 26.25 -70.33 -22.61
C ALA A 138 27.56 -70.98 -23.10
N ALA A 139 28.68 -70.24 -23.05
CA ALA A 139 30.00 -70.77 -23.39
C ALA A 139 30.44 -71.88 -22.42
N GLU A 140 30.19 -71.71 -21.11
CA GLU A 140 30.44 -72.74 -20.09
C GLU A 140 29.65 -74.02 -20.39
N GLN A 141 28.34 -73.93 -20.70
CA GLN A 141 27.52 -75.10 -21.04
C GLN A 141 27.95 -75.81 -22.34
N ILE A 142 28.41 -75.05 -23.34
CA ILE A 142 28.90 -75.64 -24.60
C ILE A 142 30.23 -76.36 -24.34
N LEU A 143 31.15 -75.72 -23.63
CA LEU A 143 32.44 -76.29 -23.27
C LEU A 143 32.26 -77.58 -22.44
N GLU A 144 31.36 -77.58 -21.47
CA GLU A 144 31.01 -78.77 -20.67
C GLU A 144 30.45 -79.92 -21.52
N LYS A 145 29.78 -79.63 -22.64
CA LYS A 145 29.23 -80.63 -23.57
C LYS A 145 30.23 -81.13 -24.62
N GLU A 146 31.17 -80.30 -25.05
CA GLU A 146 32.14 -80.63 -26.10
C GLU A 146 33.45 -81.22 -25.58
N LEU A 147 33.78 -81.05 -24.29
CA LEU A 147 35.00 -81.60 -23.70
C LEU A 147 35.02 -83.13 -23.73
N SER A 148 35.91 -83.71 -24.54
CA SER A 148 36.29 -85.12 -24.46
C SER A 148 37.27 -85.36 -23.28
N PRO A 149 37.47 -86.62 -22.84
CA PRO A 149 38.53 -86.97 -21.90
C PRO A 149 39.94 -86.58 -22.37
N GLU A 150 40.18 -86.51 -23.68
CA GLU A 150 41.46 -86.11 -24.26
C GLU A 150 41.70 -84.59 -24.17
N ASP A 151 40.65 -83.77 -24.33
CA ASP A 151 40.75 -82.31 -24.23
C ASP A 151 41.10 -81.84 -22.80
N HIS A 152 40.71 -82.62 -21.78
CA HIS A 152 41.10 -82.37 -20.39
C HIS A 152 42.60 -82.51 -20.15
N GLU A 153 43.26 -83.49 -20.77
CA GLU A 153 44.72 -83.65 -20.66
C GLU A 153 45.46 -82.51 -21.37
N GLU A 154 44.99 -82.07 -22.55
CA GLU A 154 45.62 -80.97 -23.28
C GLU A 154 45.52 -79.64 -22.51
N ILE A 155 44.37 -79.34 -21.91
CA ILE A 155 44.17 -78.12 -21.12
C ILE A 155 45.02 -78.15 -19.84
N ILE A 156 45.09 -79.29 -19.14
CA ILE A 156 45.92 -79.45 -17.94
C ILE A 156 47.40 -79.23 -18.30
N ASN A 157 47.88 -79.82 -19.39
CA ASN A 157 49.26 -79.64 -19.84
C ASN A 157 49.56 -78.18 -20.20
N LYS A 158 48.62 -77.47 -20.85
CA LYS A 158 48.76 -76.04 -21.16
C LYS A 158 48.81 -75.14 -19.92
N ILE A 159 48.00 -75.43 -18.92
CA ILE A 159 48.02 -74.69 -17.64
C ILE A 159 49.32 -74.94 -16.88
N ILE A 160 49.85 -76.17 -16.92
CA ILE A 160 51.15 -76.50 -16.33
C ILE A 160 52.27 -75.77 -17.07
N GLU A 161 52.24 -75.73 -18.40
CA GLU A 161 53.24 -75.05 -19.24
C GLU A 161 53.22 -73.52 -19.03
N GLU A 162 52.04 -72.90 -18.92
CA GLU A 162 51.90 -71.46 -18.66
C GLU A 162 52.27 -71.08 -17.20
N ALA A 163 52.08 -72.01 -16.25
CA ALA A 163 52.56 -71.87 -14.88
C ALA A 163 54.08 -72.06 -14.76
N GLU A 164 54.70 -72.85 -15.65
CA GLU A 164 56.15 -72.99 -15.76
C GLU A 164 56.81 -71.77 -16.43
N GLU A 165 56.13 -71.10 -17.38
CA GLU A 165 56.64 -69.86 -18.02
C GLU A 165 56.63 -68.62 -17.10
N LYS A 166 55.87 -68.63 -16.00
CA LYS A 166 55.90 -67.56 -14.96
C LYS A 166 56.11 -68.13 -13.55
N PRO A 167 57.37 -68.40 -13.15
CA PRO A 167 57.66 -68.78 -11.78
C PRO A 167 57.49 -67.55 -10.87
N TRP A 168 56.45 -67.61 -10.04
CA TRP A 168 56.18 -66.77 -8.85
C TRP A 168 57.04 -65.50 -8.72
N SER A 169 56.47 -64.38 -9.17
CA SER A 169 56.74 -63.05 -8.63
C SER A 169 55.46 -62.46 -8.07
#